data_AF-A0A949J3G5-F1
#
_entry.id   AF-A0A949J3G5-F1
#
_cell.length_a   1.000
_cell.length_b   1.000
_cell.length_c   1.000
_cell.angle_alpha   90.00
_cell.angle_beta   90.00
_cell.angle_gamma   90.00
#
_symmetry.space_group_name_H-M   'P 1'
#
loop_
_entity.id
_entity.type
_entity.pdbx_description
1 polymer ?
#
loop_
_entity_poly.entity_id
_entity_poly.type
_entity_poly.pdbx_seq_one_letter_code
_entity_poly.pdbx_strand_id
1 'polypeptide(L)' 'MESMSEVDRNIAEAPLPTKGTLRRRKSLGYQMTRFVAFNFRMLKMVTRAHH' A
#
# COMPACT_ATOMS: atom_id res chain seq x y z
N MET A 1 -25.57 -15.07 21.46
CA MET A 1 -25.55 -14.21 20.27
C MET A 1 -24.32 -13.35 20.39
N GLU A 2 -23.21 -13.72 19.74
CA GLU A 2 -21.99 -12.91 19.81
C GLU A 2 -22.29 -11.52 19.24
N SER A 3 -22.03 -10.47 20.02
CA SER A 3 -22.01 -9.11 19.52
C SER A 3 -20.87 -9.04 18.51
N MET A 4 -21.21 -8.93 17.23
CA MET A 4 -20.24 -8.76 16.14
C MET A 4 -19.24 -7.68 16.54
N SER A 5 -17.95 -8.00 16.48
CA SER A 5 -16.91 -7.11 17.01
C SER A 5 -16.88 -5.80 16.21
N GLU A 6 -16.43 -4.71 16.83
CA GLU A 6 -16.26 -3.42 16.15
C GLU A 6 -15.35 -3.56 14.91
N VAL A 7 -14.36 -4.46 14.97
CA VAL A 7 -13.47 -4.79 13.84
C VAL A 7 -14.25 -5.39 12.68
N ASP A 8 -15.14 -6.34 12.93
CA ASP A 8 -15.93 -7.00 11.88
C ASP A 8 -16.88 -6.02 11.18
N ARG A 9 -17.49 -5.10 11.95
CA ARG A 9 -18.32 -4.03 11.39
C ARG A 9 -17.51 -3.11 10.48
N ASN A 10 -16.33 -2.69 10.92
CA ASN A 10 -15.46 -1.82 10.14
C ASN A 10 -14.95 -2.50 8.85
N ILE A 11 -14.72 -3.81 8.88
CA ILE A 11 -14.35 -4.59 7.69
C ILE A 11 -15.52 -4.68 6.70
N ALA A 12 -16.73 -4.92 7.20
CA ALA A 12 -17.93 -5.03 6.36
C ALA A 12 -18.30 -3.71 5.68
N GLU A 13 -18.08 -2.57 6.34
CA GLU A 13 -18.34 -1.23 5.81
C GLU A 13 -17.22 -0.70 4.91
N ALA A 14 -16.06 -1.36 4.88
CA ALA A 14 -14.92 -0.90 4.10
C ALA A 14 -15.24 -0.93 2.59
N PRO A 15 -14.90 0.13 1.84
CA PRO A 15 -15.14 0.17 0.40
C PRO A 15 -14.32 -0.91 -0.30
N LEU A 16 -14.99 -1.69 -1.16
CA LEU A 16 -14.33 -2.73 -1.93
C LEU A 16 -13.27 -2.12 -2.88
N PRO A 17 -12.13 -2.80 -3.08
CA PRO A 17 -11.11 -2.33 -4.01
C PRO A 17 -11.68 -2.26 -5.42
N THR A 18 -11.50 -1.13 -6.09
CA THR A 18 -11.91 -0.97 -7.48
C THR A 18 -11.12 -1.88 -8.43
N LYS A 19 -11.65 -2.14 -9.63
CA LYS A 19 -10.95 -2.89 -10.69
C LYS A 19 -9.55 -2.31 -10.97
N GLY A 20 -9.41 -0.98 -10.92
CA GLY A 20 -8.13 -0.29 -11.09
C GLY A 20 -7.13 -0.59 -9.97
N THR A 21 -7.59 -0.60 -8.72
CA THR A 21 -6.78 -0.97 -7.55
C THR A 21 -6.29 -2.41 -7.66
N LEU A 22 -7.16 -3.35 -8.04
CA LEU A 22 -6.79 -4.75 -8.22
C LEU A 22 -5.76 -4.94 -9.34
N ARG A 23 -5.94 -4.26 -10.48
CA ARG A 23 -5.01 -4.33 -11.62
C ARG A 23 -3.61 -3.82 -11.26
N ARG A 24 -3.52 -2.72 -10.50
CA ARG A 24 -2.24 -2.20 -10.01
C ARG A 24 -1.56 -3.15 -9.02
N ARG A 25 -2.33 -3.77 -8.11
CA ARG A 25 -1.79 -4.76 -7.16
C ARG A 25 -1.21 -5.99 -7.85
N LYS A 26 -1.82 -6.46 -8.95
CA LYS A 26 -1.34 -7.62 -9.71
C LYS A 26 -0.22 -7.30 -10.72
N SER A 27 0.05 -6.03 -10.99
CA SER A 27 1.03 -5.62 -11.99
C SER A 27 2.45 -5.62 -11.42
N LEU A 28 3.28 -6.56 -11.87
CA LEU A 28 4.69 -6.65 -11.47
C LEU A 28 5.50 -5.41 -11.89
N GLY A 29 5.23 -4.88 -13.09
CA GLY A 29 5.88 -3.63 -13.55
C GLY A 29 5.56 -2.46 -12.63
N TYR A 30 4.30 -2.29 -12.22
CA TYR A 30 3.90 -1.25 -11.28
C TYR A 30 4.57 -1.43 -9.90
N GLN A 31 4.67 -2.67 -9.42
CA GLN A 31 5.36 -2.98 -8.17
C GLN A 31 6.86 -2.65 -8.25
N MET A 32 7.52 -2.99 -9.36
CA MET A 32 8.94 -2.69 -9.57
C MET A 32 9.20 -1.19 -9.57
N THR A 33 8.40 -0.40 -10.29
CA THR A 33 8.53 1.07 -10.29
C THR A 33 8.38 1.64 -8.89
N ARG A 34 7.39 1.17 -8.10
CA ARG A 34 7.20 1.61 -6.72
C ARG A 34 8.40 1.24 -5.84
N PHE A 35 8.93 0.02 -5.99
CA PHE A 35 10.10 -0.44 -5.27
C PHE A 35 11.32 0.44 -5.54
N VAL A 36 11.65 0.65 -6.81
CA VAL A 36 12.81 1.49 -7.21
C VAL A 36 12.64 2.93 -6.70
N ALA A 37 11.45 3.53 -6.88
CA ALA A 37 11.20 4.90 -6.43
C ALA A 37 11.36 5.07 -4.91
N PHE A 38 10.88 4.10 -4.12
CA PHE A 38 11.02 4.14 -2.67
C PHE A 38 12.49 4.01 -2.23
N ASN A 39 13.21 3.03 -2.77
CA ASN A 39 14.62 2.84 -2.47
C ASN A 39 15.45 4.07 -2.87
N PHE A 40 15.19 4.66 -4.03
CA PHE A 40 15.86 5.88 -4.47
C PHE A 40 15.59 7.06 -3.53
N ARG A 41 14.37 7.21 -3.02
CA ARG A 41 14.03 8.24 -2.02
C ARG A 41 14.82 8.04 -0.72
N MET A 42 14.95 6.80 -0.26
CA MET A 42 15.74 6.46 0.94
C MET A 42 17.22 6.77 0.71
N LEU A 43 17.80 6.34 -0.42
CA LEU A 43 19.17 6.66 -0.79
C LEU A 43 19.42 8.17 -0.81
N LYS A 44 18.50 8.95 -1.39
CA LYS A 44 18.59 10.42 -1.40
C LYS A 44 18.53 11.04 0.00
N MET A 45 17.77 10.46 0.92
CA MET A 45 17.74 10.91 2.32
C MET A 45 19.08 10.64 3.01
N VAL A 46 19.64 9.44 2.82
CA VAL A 46 20.94 9.06 3.40
C VAL A 46 22.07 9.94 2.85
N THR A 47 22.17 10.11 1.53
CA THR A 47 23.24 10.92 0.93
C THR A 47 23.19 12.40 1.33
N ARG A 48 21.98 12.93 1.59
CA ARG A 48 21.79 14.29 2.10
C ARG A 48 22.11 14.42 3.59
N ALA A 49 21.95 13.39 4.39
CA ALA A 49 22.26 13.44 5.82
C ALA A 49 23.78 13.43 6.10
N HIS A 50 24.59 12.97 5.15
CA HIS A 50 26.05 12.95 5.25
C HIS A 50 26.74 14.25 4.81
N HIS A 51 25.99 15.26 4.36
CA HIS A 51 26.50 16.58 3.98
C HIS A 51 25.91 17.68 4.86
#